data_AF-A0A497DBL1-F1
#
_entry.id   AF-A0A497DBL1-F1
#
_cell.length_a   1.000
_cell.length_b   1.000
_cell.length_c   1.000
_cell.angle_alpha   90.00
_cell.angle_beta   90.00
_cell.angle_gamma   90.00
#
_symmetry.space_group_name_H-M   'P 1'
#
loop_
_entity.id
_entity.type
_entity.pdbx_description
1 polymer ?
#
loop_
_entity_poly.entity_id
_entity_poly.type
_entity_poly.pdbx_seq_one_letter_code
_entity_poly.pdbx_strand_id
1 'polypeptide(L)'
;MYPKLSDLINDWFGTNIVLPIQSYGFFLALAFLFGAYFLYRELQRKEKEGLIKPRKKKIQKGKPASVQELATVFIFNFVLGFKIIGGLLNYNSFAQNP
;
A
#
# COMPACT_ATOMS: atom_id res chain seq x y z
N MET A 1 -20.93 -11.62 1.33
CA MET A 1 -19.66 -10.87 1.13
C MET A 1 -18.66 -11.40 2.13
N TYR A 2 -17.38 -11.55 1.76
CA TYR A 2 -16.33 -11.99 2.69
C TYR A 2 -15.74 -10.78 3.43
N PRO A 3 -15.97 -10.62 4.75
CA PRO A 3 -15.44 -9.51 5.51
C PRO A 3 -13.90 -9.47 5.47
N LYS A 4 -13.27 -10.63 5.72
CA LYS A 4 -11.82 -10.80 5.65
C LYS A 4 -11.43 -11.59 4.41
N LEU A 5 -10.21 -11.35 3.94
CA LEU A 5 -9.62 -12.10 2.84
C LEU A 5 -9.48 -13.59 3.20
N SER A 6 -9.22 -13.90 4.47
CA SER A 6 -9.19 -15.28 4.95
C SER A 6 -10.51 -16.01 4.76
N ASP A 7 -11.65 -15.32 4.89
CA ASP A 7 -12.96 -15.96 4.79
C ASP A 7 -13.20 -16.46 3.35
N LEU A 8 -12.72 -15.71 2.35
CA LEU A 8 -12.76 -16.11 0.94
C LEU A 8 -11.82 -17.31 0.67
N ILE A 9 -10.59 -17.25 1.19
CA ILE A 9 -9.59 -18.31 0.98
C ILE A 9 -10.06 -19.61 1.64
N ASN A 10 -10.59 -19.53 2.85
CA ASN A 10 -11.09 -20.69 3.59
C ASN A 10 -12.25 -21.36 2.85
N ASP A 11 -13.18 -20.57 2.29
CA ASP A 11 -14.32 -21.09 1.54
C ASP A 11 -13.91 -21.76 0.22
N TRP A 12 -12.92 -21.21 -0.50
CA TRP A 12 -12.48 -21.78 -1.78
C TRP A 12 -11.59 -23.02 -1.64
N PHE A 13 -10.76 -23.06 -0.59
CA PHE A 13 -9.72 -24.09 -0.45
C PHE A 13 -9.95 -25.03 0.74
N GLY A 14 -11.03 -24.85 1.52
CA GLY A 14 -11.31 -25.65 2.72
C GLY A 14 -10.26 -25.48 3.82
N THR A 15 -9.59 -24.33 3.87
CA THR A 15 -8.52 -24.04 4.84
C THR A 15 -9.08 -23.36 6.10
N ASN A 16 -8.26 -23.26 7.15
CA ASN A 16 -8.63 -22.62 8.43
C ASN A 16 -7.67 -21.47 8.78
N ILE A 17 -7.35 -20.63 7.80
CA ILE A 17 -6.43 -19.51 7.99
C ILE A 17 -7.19 -18.36 8.65
N VAL A 18 -6.57 -17.69 9.64
CA VAL A 18 -7.11 -16.49 10.26
C VAL A 18 -6.18 -15.32 9.94
N LEU A 19 -6.58 -14.48 8.97
CA LEU A 19 -5.82 -13.29 8.57
C LEU A 19 -6.58 -12.02 8.98
N PRO A 20 -5.94 -11.06 9.67
CA PRO A 20 -6.51 -9.75 10.00
C PRO A 20 -6.51 -8.80 8.79
N ILE A 21 -6.89 -9.27 7.60
CA ILE A 21 -6.89 -8.47 6.37
C ILE A 21 -8.32 -8.31 5.89
N GLN A 22 -8.85 -7.08 5.99
CA GLN A 22 -10.18 -6.75 5.53
C GLN A 22 -10.23 -6.71 3.99
N SER A 23 -11.20 -7.40 3.40
CA SER A 23 -11.34 -7.53 1.94
C SER A 23 -11.50 -6.16 1.27
N TYR A 24 -12.29 -5.26 1.89
CA TYR A 24 -12.52 -3.92 1.35
C TYR A 24 -11.21 -3.13 1.17
N GLY A 25 -10.41 -3.02 2.23
CA GLY A 25 -9.15 -2.28 2.18
C GLY A 25 -8.15 -2.90 1.22
N PHE A 26 -8.10 -4.24 1.18
CA PHE A 26 -7.23 -4.97 0.25
C PHE A 26 -7.54 -4.65 -1.22
N PHE A 27 -8.80 -4.80 -1.63
CA PHE A 27 -9.19 -4.54 -3.03
C PHE A 27 -9.13 -3.05 -3.38
N LEU A 28 -9.42 -2.15 -2.43
CA LEU A 28 -9.23 -0.71 -2.62
C LEU A 28 -7.76 -0.38 -2.91
N ALA A 29 -6.83 -0.93 -2.12
CA ALA A 29 -5.39 -0.75 -2.35
C ALA A 29 -4.95 -1.30 -3.71
N LEU A 30 -5.46 -2.47 -4.11
CA LEU A 30 -5.21 -3.03 -5.45
C LEU A 30 -5.76 -2.13 -6.57
N ALA A 31 -6.95 -1.56 -6.41
CA ALA A 31 -7.53 -0.66 -7.40
C ALA A 31 -6.63 0.57 -7.61
N PHE A 32 -6.10 1.17 -6.54
CA PHE A 32 -5.12 2.26 -6.66
C PHE A 32 -3.82 1.83 -7.32
N LEU A 33 -3.30 0.65 -6.95
CA LEU A 33 -2.06 0.12 -7.50
C LEU A 33 -2.18 -0.09 -9.02
N PHE A 34 -3.19 -0.83 -9.46
CA PHE A 34 -3.42 -1.10 -10.88
C PHE A 34 -3.82 0.16 -11.63
N GLY A 35 -4.67 1.01 -11.05
CA GLY A 35 -5.05 2.29 -11.65
C GLY A 35 -3.84 3.18 -11.91
N ALA A 36 -2.94 3.32 -10.93
CA ALA A 36 -1.70 4.07 -11.09
C ALA A 36 -0.77 3.42 -12.15
N TYR A 37 -0.64 2.10 -12.14
CA TYR A 37 0.18 1.37 -13.11
C TYR A 37 -0.32 1.57 -14.56
N PHE A 38 -1.62 1.36 -14.80
CA PHE A 38 -2.19 1.54 -16.13
C PHE A 38 -2.13 2.99 -16.59
N LEU A 39 -2.43 3.94 -15.69
CA LEU A 39 -2.31 5.37 -16.00
C LEU A 39 -0.87 5.73 -16.38
N TYR A 40 0.12 5.26 -15.62
CA TYR A 40 1.53 5.47 -15.93
C TYR A 40 1.90 4.93 -17.32
N ARG A 41 1.49 3.70 -17.63
CA ARG A 41 1.73 3.08 -18.95
C ARG A 41 1.07 3.83 -20.09
N GLU A 42 -0.15 4.30 -19.89
CA GLU A 42 -0.90 5.06 -20.89
C GLU A 42 -0.28 6.44 -21.13
N LEU A 43 0.19 7.12 -20.08
CA LEU A 43 0.94 8.37 -20.21
C LEU A 43 2.23 8.16 -21.02
N GLN A 44 2.97 7.08 -20.76
CA GLN A 44 4.15 6.73 -21.56
C GLN A 44 3.81 6.44 -23.03
N ARG A 45 2.68 5.78 -23.31
CA ARG A 45 2.21 5.53 -24.69
C ARG A 45 1.90 6.85 -25.40
N LYS A 46 1.13 7.73 -24.76
CA LYS A 46 0.79 9.06 -25.32
C LYS A 46 2.01 9.96 -25.50
N GLU A 47 3.03 9.82 -24.66
CA GLU A 47 4.30 10.52 -24.85
C GLU A 47 5.02 10.06 -26.14
N LYS A 48 5.08 8.75 -26.38
CA LYS A 48 5.68 8.18 -27.61
C LYS A 48 4.92 8.58 -28.88
N GLU A 49 3.61 8.76 -28.76
CA GLU A 49 2.74 9.25 -29.85
C GLU A 49 2.86 10.77 -30.06
N GLY A 50 3.64 11.47 -29.23
CA GLY A 50 3.80 12.93 -29.31
C GLY A 50 2.61 13.73 -28.79
N LEU A 51 1.60 13.09 -28.22
CA LEU A 51 0.39 13.72 -27.68
C LEU A 51 0.66 14.42 -26.34
N ILE A 52 1.60 13.91 -25.55
CA ILE A 52 2.01 14.48 -24.26
C ILE A 52 3.51 14.77 -24.30
N LYS A 53 3.92 15.98 -23.92
CA LYS A 53 5.33 16.36 -23.89
C LYS A 53 5.95 16.06 -22.51
N PRO A 54 7.16 15.47 -22.44
CA PRO A 54 7.83 15.29 -21.18
C PRO A 54 8.23 16.63 -20.57
N ARG A 55 7.99 16.79 -19.26
CA ARG A 55 8.51 17.92 -18.50
C ARG A 55 9.85 17.54 -17.89
N LYS A 56 10.94 18.13 -18.40
CA LYS A 56 12.26 17.99 -17.77
C LYS A 56 12.24 18.68 -16.40
N LYS A 57 12.25 17.90 -15.33
CA LYS A 57 12.41 18.38 -13.96
C LYS A 57 13.90 18.37 -13.60
N LYS A 58 14.46 19.50 -13.19
CA LYS A 58 15.78 19.52 -12.56
C LYS A 58 15.64 18.86 -11.18
N ILE A 59 16.31 17.73 -10.99
CA ILE A 59 16.35 17.02 -9.71
C ILE A 59 17.69 17.34 -9.07
N GLN A 60 17.68 17.86 -7.84
CA GLN A 60 18.90 17.99 -7.05
C GLN A 60 19.28 16.59 -6.55
N LYS A 61 20.39 16.03 -7.07
CA LYS A 61 20.94 14.76 -6.60
C LYS A 61 22.03 15.02 -5.55
N GLY A 62 22.01 14.28 -4.45
CA GLY A 62 23.04 14.36 -3.40
C GLY A 62 22.79 15.39 -2.29
N LYS A 63 21.63 16.06 -2.27
CA LYS A 63 21.24 16.89 -1.12
C LYS A 63 20.90 15.95 0.06
N PRO A 64 21.49 16.13 1.25
CA PRO A 64 21.10 15.36 2.43
C PRO A 64 19.64 15.66 2.78
N ALA A 65 18.95 14.67 3.33
CA ALA A 65 17.59 14.86 3.83
C ALA A 65 17.59 15.96 4.89
N SER A 66 16.61 16.86 4.83
CA SER A 66 16.48 17.89 5.86
C SER A 66 16.04 17.28 7.19
N VAL A 67 16.35 17.96 8.29
CA VAL A 67 15.90 17.53 9.63
C VAL A 67 14.37 17.37 9.68
N GLN A 68 13.63 18.22 8.96
CA GLN A 68 12.17 18.15 8.86
C GLN A 68 11.70 16.90 8.10
N GLU A 69 12.36 16.56 7.00
CA GLU A 69 12.06 15.34 6.23
C GLU A 69 12.30 14.09 7.09
N LEU A 70 13.44 14.04 7.78
CA LEU A 70 13.80 12.92 8.66
C LEU A 70 12.81 12.80 9.83
N ALA A 71 12.46 13.91 10.49
CA ALA A 71 11.50 13.90 11.59
C ALA A 71 10.11 13.43 11.12
N THR A 72 9.67 13.88 9.95
CA THR A 72 8.37 13.49 9.38
C THR A 72 8.35 11.99 9.08
N VAL A 73 9.35 11.49 8.37
CA VAL A 73 9.47 10.06 8.03
C VAL A 73 9.57 9.21 9.31
N PHE A 74 10.33 9.68 10.31
CA PHE A 74 10.42 9.01 11.60
C PHE A 74 9.07 8.89 12.28
N ILE A 75 8.31 9.98 12.41
CA ILE A 75 7.00 9.97 13.09
C ILE A 75 6.03 9.03 12.38
N PHE A 76 5.93 9.11 11.05
CA PHE A 76 5.04 8.24 10.28
C PHE A 76 5.41 6.76 10.43
N ASN A 77 6.69 6.42 10.27
CA ASN A 77 7.16 5.05 10.39
C ASN A 77 7.09 4.54 11.84
N PHE A 78 7.29 5.41 12.83
CA PHE A 78 7.16 5.07 14.23
C PHE A 78 5.71 4.71 14.57
N VAL A 79 4.74 5.54 14.18
CA VAL A 79 3.31 5.27 14.44
C VAL A 79 2.87 3.99 13.71
N LEU A 80 3.28 3.82 12.46
CA LEU A 80 2.98 2.62 11.68
C LEU A 80 3.61 1.37 12.31
N GLY A 81 4.90 1.44 12.63
CA GLY A 81 5.65 0.35 13.25
C GLY A 81 5.10 -0.02 14.63
N PHE A 82 4.77 0.97 15.46
CA PHE A 82 4.13 0.76 16.77
C PHE A 82 2.82 -0.02 16.64
N LYS A 83 1.96 0.34 15.67
CA LYS A 83 0.72 -0.39 15.41
C LYS A 83 0.96 -1.82 14.89
N ILE A 84 1.89 -1.99 13.95
CA ILE A 84 2.23 -3.30 13.40
C ILE A 84 2.75 -4.23 14.50
N ILE A 85 3.73 -3.77 15.28
CA ILE A 85 4.32 -4.54 16.38
C ILE A 85 3.24 -4.85 17.43
N GLY A 86 2.42 -3.87 17.81
CA GLY A 86 1.32 -4.09 18.75
C GLY A 86 0.30 -5.14 18.27
N GLY A 87 -0.03 -5.13 16.99
CA GLY A 87 -0.89 -6.13 16.36
C GLY A 87 -0.27 -7.52 16.32
N LEU A 88 1.05 -7.62 16.06
CA LEU A 88 1.78 -8.89 16.08
C LEU A 88 1.89 -9.49 17.50
N LEU A 89 2.18 -8.65 18.50
CA LEU A 89 2.25 -9.10 19.90
C LEU A 89 0.90 -9.57 20.43
N ASN A 90 -0.21 -9.00 19.95
CA ASN A 90 -1.58 -9.35 20.33
C ASN A 90 -2.35 -10.03 19.18
N TYR A 91 -1.66 -10.85 18.40
CA TYR A 91 -2.17 -11.38 17.13
C TYR A 91 -3.55 -12.02 17.23
N ASN A 92 -3.79 -12.87 18.24
CA ASN A 92 -5.07 -13.56 18.38
C ASN A 92 -6.25 -12.59 18.61
N SER A 93 -6.05 -11.59 19.47
CA SER A 93 -7.07 -10.56 19.74
C SER A 93 -7.31 -9.69 18.51
N PHE A 94 -6.22 -9.30 17.84
CA PHE A 94 -6.25 -8.49 16.62
C PHE A 94 -6.88 -9.24 15.44
N ALA A 95 -6.62 -10.53 15.26
CA ALA A 95 -7.18 -11.33 14.18
C ALA A 95 -8.67 -11.63 14.34
N GLN A 96 -9.16 -11.64 15.58
CA GLN A 96 -10.58 -11.74 15.89
C GLN A 96 -11.30 -10.40 15.72
N ASN A 97 -10.65 -9.28 16.07
CA ASN A 97 -11.21 -7.92 15.95
C ASN A 97 -10.21 -6.96 15.26
N PRO A 98 -10.04 -7.05 13.93
CA PRO A 98 -9.03 -6.30 13.17
C PRO A 98 -9.42 -4.83 12.93
#